data_AF-A0A2W7CC77-F1
#
_entry.id   AF-A0A2W7CC77-F1
#
_cell.length_a   1.000
_cell.length_b   1.000
_cell.length_c   1.000
_cell.angle_alpha   90.00
_cell.angle_beta   90.00
_cell.angle_gamma   90.00
#
_symmetry.space_group_name_H-M   'P 1'
#
loop_
_entity.id
_entity.type
_entity.pdbx_description
1 polymer ?
#
loop_
_entity_poly.entity_id
_entity_poly.type
_entity_poly.pdbx_seq_one_letter_code
_entity_poly.pdbx_strand_id
1 'polypeptide(L)'
;MDGMTSSALARLAFWAKGMVAISDGRMEWPGFSYTDTEWARMRTLSEPIGTGTYQLFTIVNAVIFITIAALGIFGVFLPLATVLFPVPAETSALKFSLLLAACAFLIIGLGLPISMRLSAVLVAGKAVRATLITAPGDEALASKVSWQINRIMLIMCGLLVPGILLFIAYDIEAEPIITALKWLAIALMAVSTLAGIRRQKKSP
;
A
#
# COMPACT_ATOMS: atom_id res chain seq x y z
N MET A 1 -8.43 -14.38 27.67
CA MET A 1 -8.25 -12.94 27.39
C MET A 1 -7.16 -12.83 26.33
N ASP A 2 -7.52 -13.04 25.06
CA ASP A 2 -6.59 -12.83 23.95
C ASP A 2 -6.67 -11.35 23.56
N GLY A 3 -5.86 -10.54 24.25
CA GLY A 3 -5.67 -9.15 23.87
C GLY A 3 -4.87 -9.08 22.56
N MET A 4 -5.25 -8.14 21.68
CA MET A 4 -4.48 -7.86 20.48
C MET A 4 -3.00 -7.64 20.81
N THR A 5 -2.10 -8.24 20.02
CA THR A 5 -0.67 -8.03 20.19
C THR A 5 -0.30 -6.55 20.00
N SER A 6 0.66 -6.06 20.77
CA SER A 6 1.15 -4.67 20.67
C SER A 6 1.58 -4.28 19.23
N SER A 7 2.08 -5.25 18.45
CA SER A 7 2.45 -5.03 17.05
C SER A 7 1.24 -4.87 16.13
N ALA A 8 0.17 -5.66 16.33
CA ALA A 8 -1.04 -5.53 15.54
C ALA A 8 -1.75 -4.20 15.83
N LEU A 9 -1.72 -3.76 17.10
CA LEU A 9 -2.26 -2.48 17.53
C LEU A 9 -1.46 -1.31 16.94
N ALA A 10 -0.13 -1.40 16.91
CA ALA A 10 0.72 -0.41 16.27
C ALA A 10 0.45 -0.29 14.77
N ARG A 11 0.26 -1.42 14.06
CA ARG A 11 -0.13 -1.39 12.65
C ARG A 11 -1.47 -0.67 12.45
N LEU A 12 -2.45 -0.96 13.31
CA LEU A 12 -3.75 -0.31 13.27
C LEU A 12 -3.63 1.21 13.54
N ALA A 13 -2.78 1.61 14.48
CA ALA A 13 -2.52 3.03 14.78
C ALA A 13 -1.88 3.79 13.60
N PHE A 14 -0.89 3.18 12.94
CA PHE A 14 -0.30 3.76 11.72
C PHE A 14 -1.33 3.86 10.58
N TRP A 15 -2.14 2.82 10.36
CA TRP A 15 -3.23 2.88 9.39
C TRP A 15 -4.24 3.99 9.72
N ALA A 16 -4.66 4.06 10.97
CA ALA A 16 -5.59 5.06 11.47
C ALA A 16 -5.06 6.48 11.24
N LYS A 17 -3.77 6.72 11.47
CA LYS A 17 -3.15 8.04 11.19
C LYS A 17 -3.32 8.48 9.74
N GLY A 18 -3.11 7.58 8.80
CA GLY A 18 -3.32 7.85 7.38
C GLY A 18 -4.79 8.10 7.03
N MET A 19 -5.68 7.24 7.51
CA MET A 19 -7.11 7.34 7.20
C MET A 19 -7.79 8.55 7.83
N VAL A 20 -7.41 8.92 9.06
CA VAL A 20 -7.90 10.13 9.73
C VAL A 20 -7.47 11.38 8.96
N ALA A 21 -6.23 11.44 8.46
CA ALA A 21 -5.78 12.56 7.65
C ALA A 21 -6.56 12.70 6.31
N ILE A 22 -6.94 11.58 5.70
CA ILE A 22 -7.81 11.54 4.50
C ILE A 22 -9.21 12.07 4.84
N SER A 23 -9.80 11.56 5.93
CA SER A 23 -11.12 11.97 6.41
C SER A 23 -11.17 13.46 6.78
N ASP A 24 -10.17 13.96 7.50
CA ASP A 24 -10.06 15.39 7.87
C ASP A 24 -9.86 16.28 6.64
N GLY A 25 -9.24 15.74 5.58
CA GLY A 25 -9.17 16.36 4.26
C GLY A 25 -10.51 16.40 3.51
N ARG A 26 -11.61 15.90 4.09
CA ARG A 26 -12.92 15.67 3.45
C ARG A 26 -12.81 14.83 2.18
N MET A 27 -11.84 13.92 2.15
CA MET A 27 -11.65 12.97 1.07
C MET A 27 -12.18 11.62 1.55
N GLU A 28 -12.85 10.91 0.65
CA GLU A 28 -13.26 9.53 0.86
C GLU A 28 -12.33 8.62 0.07
N TRP A 29 -11.93 7.49 0.66
CA TRP A 29 -11.14 6.49 -0.04
C TRP A 29 -12.04 5.31 -0.46
N PRO A 30 -12.26 5.09 -1.77
CA PRO A 30 -13.11 4.01 -2.24
C PRO A 30 -12.69 2.66 -1.68
N GLY A 31 -13.66 1.87 -1.22
CA GLY A 31 -13.43 0.54 -0.65
C GLY A 31 -13.10 0.53 0.84
N PHE A 32 -13.01 1.69 1.51
CA PHE A 32 -12.88 1.81 2.96
C PHE A 32 -14.06 2.57 3.53
N SER A 33 -14.75 1.95 4.48
CA SER A 33 -15.86 2.55 5.21
C SER A 33 -15.78 2.17 6.68
N TYR A 34 -16.04 3.15 7.54
CA TYR A 34 -16.02 3.01 8.98
C TYR A 34 -17.24 3.70 9.61
N THR A 35 -17.75 3.13 10.70
CA THR A 35 -18.80 3.76 11.52
C THR A 35 -18.22 4.90 12.34
N ASP A 36 -19.07 5.75 12.92
CA ASP A 36 -18.63 6.85 13.78
C ASP A 36 -17.82 6.36 14.99
N THR A 37 -18.22 5.21 15.54
CA THR A 37 -17.50 4.56 16.66
C THR A 37 -16.12 4.07 16.25
N GLU A 38 -15.98 3.49 15.06
CA GLU A 38 -14.70 3.06 14.51
C GLU A 38 -13.81 4.27 14.19
N TRP A 39 -14.36 5.34 13.63
CA TRP A 39 -13.64 6.59 13.39
C TRP A 39 -13.16 7.25 14.67
N ALA A 40 -14.00 7.33 15.70
CA ALA A 40 -13.61 7.83 17.02
C ALA A 40 -12.44 7.02 17.57
N ARG A 41 -12.50 5.69 17.44
CA ARG A 41 -11.40 4.81 17.87
C ARG A 41 -10.12 5.03 17.06
N MET A 42 -10.22 5.16 15.75
CA MET A 42 -9.07 5.47 14.88
C MET A 42 -8.41 6.79 15.27
N ARG A 43 -9.20 7.82 15.59
CA ARG A 43 -8.66 9.11 16.07
C ARG A 43 -7.85 8.92 17.35
N THR A 44 -8.38 8.23 18.35
CA THR A 44 -7.66 7.90 19.59
C THR A 44 -6.36 7.12 19.34
N LEU A 45 -6.39 6.13 18.44
CA LEU A 45 -5.20 5.34 18.11
C LEU A 45 -4.14 6.13 17.34
N SER A 46 -4.56 7.14 16.56
CA SER A 46 -3.68 7.94 15.73
C SER A 46 -3.03 9.11 16.46
N GLU A 47 -3.63 9.59 17.55
CA GLU A 47 -3.17 10.77 18.31
C GLU A 47 -1.73 10.63 18.81
N PRO A 48 -1.29 9.48 19.37
CA PRO A 48 0.09 9.31 19.82
C PRO A 48 1.10 9.22 18.68
N ILE A 49 0.65 9.04 17.43
CA ILE A 49 1.52 8.94 16.26
C ILE A 49 1.83 10.35 15.75
N GLY A 50 3.01 10.85 16.15
CA GLY A 50 3.55 12.11 15.63
C GLY A 50 3.81 12.07 14.12
N THR A 51 3.76 13.23 13.46
CA THR A 51 3.96 13.37 12.01
C THR A 51 5.30 12.81 11.54
N GLY A 52 6.39 13.05 12.29
CA GLY A 52 7.71 12.52 11.95
C GLY A 52 7.78 10.99 12.01
N THR A 53 7.16 10.38 13.02
CA THR A 53 7.06 8.92 13.15
C THR A 53 6.23 8.30 12.03
N TYR A 54 5.12 8.95 11.66
CA TYR A 54 4.31 8.52 10.52
C TYR A 54 5.07 8.62 9.19
N GLN A 55 5.80 9.72 8.96
CA GLN A 55 6.64 9.87 7.77
C GLN A 55 7.74 8.79 7.71
N LEU A 56 8.39 8.49 8.84
CA LEU A 56 9.35 7.41 8.94
C LEU A 56 8.70 6.05 8.61
N PHE A 57 7.49 5.79 9.13
CA PHE A 57 6.72 4.60 8.77
C PHE A 57 6.46 4.52 7.26
N THR A 58 6.05 5.62 6.62
CA THR A 58 5.83 5.65 5.16
C THR A 58 7.12 5.35 4.37
N ILE A 59 8.25 5.93 4.77
CA ILE A 59 9.55 5.70 4.11
C ILE A 59 9.98 4.24 4.28
N VAL A 60 9.96 3.72 5.51
CA VAL A 60 10.32 2.33 5.79
C VAL A 60 9.40 1.36 5.04
N ASN A 61 8.10 1.65 4.99
CA ASN A 61 7.13 0.87 4.24
C ASN A 61 7.44 0.84 2.74
N ALA A 62 7.77 1.99 2.16
CA ALA A 62 8.17 2.06 0.76
C ALA A 62 9.44 1.24 0.49
N VAL A 63 10.47 1.37 1.33
CA VAL A 63 11.73 0.62 1.19
C VAL A 63 11.50 -0.89 1.28
N ILE A 64 10.71 -1.35 2.26
CA ILE A 64 10.40 -2.78 2.42
C ILE A 64 9.58 -3.28 1.24
N PHE A 65 8.59 -2.52 0.78
CA PHE A 65 7.78 -2.91 -0.37
C PHE A 65 8.63 -3.02 -1.65
N ILE A 66 9.51 -2.04 -1.91
CA ILE A 66 10.46 -2.08 -3.03
C ILE A 66 11.38 -3.30 -2.93
N THR A 67 11.85 -3.61 -1.72
CA THR A 67 12.70 -4.79 -1.48
C THR A 67 11.95 -6.09 -1.77
N ILE A 68 10.70 -6.23 -1.30
CA ILE A 68 9.85 -7.39 -1.60
C ILE A 68 9.63 -7.52 -3.11
N ALA A 69 9.38 -6.41 -3.79
CA ALA A 69 9.22 -6.40 -5.24
C ALA A 69 10.50 -6.82 -5.96
N ALA A 70 11.67 -6.29 -5.57
CA ALA A 70 12.96 -6.69 -6.12
C ALA A 70 13.21 -8.19 -5.93
N LEU A 71 12.96 -8.72 -4.72
CA LEU A 71 13.09 -10.15 -4.45
C LEU A 71 12.13 -11.00 -5.29
N GLY A 72 10.89 -10.54 -5.49
CA GLY A 72 9.94 -11.22 -6.38
C GLY A 72 10.42 -11.22 -7.84
N ILE A 73 10.97 -10.11 -8.34
CA ILE A 73 11.47 -10.03 -9.71
C ILE A 73 12.74 -10.87 -9.90
N PHE A 74 13.79 -10.62 -9.10
CA PHE A 74 15.08 -11.26 -9.27
C PHE A 74 15.13 -12.69 -8.74
N GLY A 75 14.35 -13.00 -7.70
CA GLY A 75 14.34 -14.32 -7.07
C GLY A 75 13.28 -15.27 -7.63
N VAL A 76 12.21 -14.77 -8.25
CA VAL A 76 11.11 -15.61 -8.74
C VAL A 76 10.85 -15.41 -10.23
N PHE A 77 10.53 -14.18 -10.66
CA PHE A 77 10.14 -13.93 -12.05
C PHE A 77 11.26 -14.25 -13.04
N LEU A 78 12.44 -13.65 -12.87
CA LEU A 78 13.55 -13.84 -13.82
C LEU A 78 14.01 -15.30 -13.89
N PRO A 79 14.23 -16.02 -12.76
CA PRO A 79 14.57 -17.44 -12.82
C PRO A 79 13.49 -18.27 -13.53
N LEU A 80 12.20 -18.08 -13.18
CA LEU A 80 11.11 -18.80 -13.86
C LEU A 80 11.04 -18.47 -15.34
N ALA A 81 11.22 -17.20 -15.72
CA ALA A 81 11.26 -16.79 -17.12
C ALA A 81 12.42 -17.47 -17.86
N THR A 82 13.62 -17.54 -17.27
CA THR A 82 14.76 -18.21 -17.91
C THR A 82 14.56 -19.72 -18.08
N VAL A 83 13.84 -20.37 -17.16
CA VAL A 83 13.56 -21.82 -17.23
C VAL A 83 12.40 -22.13 -18.19
N LEU A 84 11.32 -21.35 -18.14
CA LEU A 84 10.13 -21.56 -18.95
C LEU A 84 10.30 -21.05 -20.38
N PHE A 85 11.16 -20.05 -20.57
CA PHE A 85 11.39 -19.33 -21.83
C PHE A 85 12.89 -19.22 -22.12
N PRO A 86 13.60 -20.35 -22.34
CA PRO A 86 15.05 -20.37 -22.56
C PRO A 86 15.46 -19.63 -23.84
N VAL A 87 14.55 -19.52 -24.82
CA VAL A 87 14.71 -18.71 -26.03
C VAL A 87 13.64 -17.60 -26.01
N PRO A 88 13.96 -16.40 -25.48
CA PRO A 88 12.98 -15.32 -25.34
C PRO A 88 12.36 -14.88 -26.68
N ALA A 89 13.12 -14.94 -27.77
CA ALA A 89 12.68 -14.53 -29.10
C ALA A 89 11.54 -15.40 -29.66
N GLU A 90 11.40 -16.64 -29.20
CA GLU A 90 10.35 -17.57 -29.63
C GLU A 90 9.15 -17.57 -28.66
N THR A 91 9.23 -16.78 -27.59
CA THR A 91 8.22 -16.77 -26.54
C THR A 91 7.04 -15.91 -26.94
N SER A 92 5.86 -16.52 -26.96
CA SER A 92 4.60 -15.78 -27.11
C SER A 92 4.50 -14.68 -26.03
N ALA A 93 4.26 -13.44 -26.47
CA ALA A 93 4.04 -12.29 -25.60
C ALA A 93 2.97 -12.57 -24.52
N LEU A 94 1.92 -13.33 -24.84
CA LEU A 94 0.88 -13.71 -23.90
C LEU A 94 1.41 -14.57 -22.75
N LYS A 95 2.25 -15.57 -23.03
CA LYS A 95 2.82 -16.47 -22.00
C LYS A 95 3.75 -15.72 -21.06
N PHE A 96 4.60 -14.86 -21.62
CA PHE A 96 5.48 -13.98 -20.83
C PHE A 96 4.66 -13.04 -19.95
N SER A 97 3.64 -12.41 -20.53
CA SER A 97 2.79 -11.43 -19.82
C SER A 97 1.96 -12.07 -18.73
N LEU A 98 1.47 -13.29 -18.92
CA LEU A 98 0.77 -14.05 -17.88
C LEU A 98 1.69 -14.35 -16.69
N LEU A 99 2.94 -14.77 -16.95
CA LEU A 99 3.93 -14.99 -15.90
C LEU A 99 4.23 -13.69 -15.14
N LEU A 100 4.45 -12.60 -15.88
CA LEU A 100 4.71 -11.28 -15.30
C LEU A 100 3.53 -10.81 -14.45
N ALA A 101 2.31 -10.98 -14.96
CA ALA A 101 1.11 -10.56 -14.29
C ALA A 101 0.80 -11.40 -13.05
N ALA A 102 1.03 -12.71 -13.09
CA ALA A 102 0.94 -13.58 -11.91
C ALA A 102 1.96 -13.17 -10.84
N CYS A 103 3.19 -12.84 -11.25
CA CYS A 103 4.22 -12.36 -10.33
C CYS A 103 3.84 -11.00 -9.72
N ALA A 104 3.37 -10.06 -10.55
CA ALA A 104 2.90 -8.75 -10.09
C ALA A 104 1.71 -8.87 -9.13
N PHE A 105 0.75 -9.75 -9.42
CA PHE A 105 -0.38 -10.02 -8.53
C PHE A 105 0.08 -10.50 -7.15
N LEU A 106 1.05 -11.42 -7.09
CA LEU A 106 1.61 -11.92 -5.83
C LEU A 106 2.40 -10.82 -5.09
N ILE A 107 3.30 -10.13 -5.79
CA ILE A 107 4.15 -9.07 -5.21
C ILE A 107 3.28 -7.93 -4.67
N ILE A 108 2.34 -7.43 -5.47
CA ILE A 108 1.52 -6.28 -5.09
C ILE A 108 0.48 -6.72 -4.08
N GLY A 109 -0.26 -7.80 -4.35
CA GLY A 109 -1.35 -8.29 -3.51
C GLY A 109 -0.93 -8.72 -2.10
N LEU A 110 0.26 -9.33 -1.95
CA LEU A 110 0.78 -9.77 -0.65
C LEU A 110 1.86 -8.84 -0.09
N GLY A 111 2.67 -8.23 -0.95
CA GLY A 111 3.81 -7.42 -0.53
C GLY A 111 3.40 -6.16 0.22
N LEU A 112 2.31 -5.49 -0.16
CA LEU A 112 1.87 -4.29 0.55
C LEU A 112 1.40 -4.63 1.99
N PRO A 113 0.48 -5.59 2.24
CA PRO A 113 0.14 -5.99 3.60
C PRO A 113 1.34 -6.44 4.45
N ILE A 114 2.28 -7.18 3.85
CA ILE A 114 3.50 -7.62 4.54
C ILE A 114 4.40 -6.43 4.88
N SER A 115 4.63 -5.52 3.92
CA SER A 115 5.45 -4.33 4.14
C SER A 115 4.91 -3.46 5.27
N MET A 116 3.59 -3.28 5.36
CA MET A 116 2.96 -2.49 6.42
C MET A 116 3.13 -3.15 7.79
N ARG A 117 3.01 -4.48 7.86
CA ARG A 117 3.23 -5.22 9.11
C ARG A 117 4.67 -5.08 9.58
N LEU A 118 5.63 -5.29 8.69
CA LEU A 118 7.06 -5.17 9.01
C LEU A 118 7.43 -3.74 9.40
N SER A 119 6.90 -2.75 8.70
CA SER A 119 7.12 -1.33 9.01
C SER A 119 6.58 -0.95 10.37
N ALA A 120 5.39 -1.42 10.73
CA ALA A 120 4.82 -1.19 12.05
C ALA A 120 5.70 -1.82 13.15
N VAL A 121 6.24 -3.02 12.91
CA VAL A 121 7.18 -3.67 13.86
C VAL A 121 8.44 -2.82 14.04
N LEU A 122 9.03 -2.35 12.94
CA LEU A 122 10.31 -1.64 12.93
C LEU A 122 10.21 -0.22 13.46
N VAL A 123 9.11 0.49 13.16
CA VAL A 123 8.94 1.91 13.48
C VAL A 123 8.21 2.14 14.79
N ALA A 124 7.32 1.22 15.21
CA ALA A 124 6.74 1.29 16.56
C ALA A 124 7.77 0.86 17.60
N GLY A 125 8.63 1.79 18.01
CA GLY A 125 9.54 1.60 19.14
C GLY A 125 8.79 1.41 20.46
N LYS A 126 9.52 1.08 21.54
CA LYS A 126 8.94 0.83 22.87
C LYS A 126 8.07 2.01 23.37
N ALA A 127 8.49 3.24 23.12
CA ALA A 127 7.75 4.44 23.52
C ALA A 127 6.37 4.54 22.83
N VAL A 128 6.33 4.39 21.50
CA VAL A 128 5.06 4.40 20.73
C VAL A 128 4.14 3.26 21.19
N ARG A 129 4.70 2.06 21.38
CA ARG A 129 3.91 0.91 21.85
C ARG A 129 3.35 1.10 23.25
N ALA A 130 4.08 1.76 24.14
CA ALA A 130 3.63 2.05 25.50
C ALA A 130 2.46 3.05 25.54
N THR A 131 2.36 3.95 24.56
CA THR A 131 1.24 4.90 24.45
C THR A 131 -0.03 4.29 23.85
N LEU A 132 0.04 3.09 23.28
CA LEU A 132 -1.10 2.43 22.65
C LEU A 132 -1.82 1.56 23.67
N ILE A 133 -3.02 1.98 24.06
CA ILE A 133 -3.86 1.27 25.01
C ILE A 133 -4.90 0.45 24.24
N THR A 134 -4.90 -0.86 24.41
CA THR A 134 -5.90 -1.77 23.82
C THR A 134 -7.28 -1.49 24.39
N ALA A 135 -8.31 -1.52 23.54
CA ALA A 135 -9.71 -1.36 23.92
C ALA A 135 -10.58 -2.48 23.31
N PRO A 136 -11.77 -2.75 23.87
CA PRO A 136 -12.73 -3.67 23.28
C PRO A 136 -13.06 -3.27 21.83
N GLY A 137 -13.09 -4.25 20.92
CA GLY A 137 -13.38 -4.03 19.50
C GLY A 137 -12.18 -3.72 18.61
N ASP A 138 -10.98 -3.49 19.18
CA ASP A 138 -9.76 -3.26 18.38
C ASP A 138 -9.49 -4.43 17.42
N GLU A 139 -9.69 -5.67 17.87
CA GLU A 139 -9.45 -6.86 17.06
C GLU A 139 -10.38 -6.94 15.85
N ALA A 140 -11.68 -6.69 16.06
CA ALA A 140 -12.66 -6.60 14.99
C ALA A 140 -12.31 -5.49 14.00
N LEU A 141 -11.87 -4.32 14.50
CA LEU A 141 -11.46 -3.19 13.68
C LEU A 141 -10.19 -3.52 12.86
N ALA A 142 -9.18 -4.13 13.46
CA ALA A 142 -7.97 -4.55 12.75
C ALA A 142 -8.24 -5.65 11.71
N SER A 143 -9.16 -6.56 12.01
CA SER A 143 -9.62 -7.58 11.07
C SER A 143 -10.32 -6.94 9.88
N LYS A 144 -11.25 -6.02 10.13
CA LYS A 144 -11.95 -5.24 9.09
C LYS A 144 -10.98 -4.45 8.22
N VAL A 145 -10.04 -3.73 8.82
CA VAL A 145 -8.99 -2.99 8.10
C VAL A 145 -8.17 -3.94 7.22
N SER A 146 -7.75 -5.08 7.76
CA SER A 146 -6.98 -6.06 6.98
C SER A 146 -7.77 -6.63 5.81
N TRP A 147 -9.06 -6.90 6.03
CA TRP A 147 -9.96 -7.37 4.98
C TRP A 147 -10.17 -6.31 3.89
N GLN A 148 -10.40 -5.05 4.25
CA GLN A 148 -10.56 -3.95 3.30
C GLN A 148 -9.27 -3.72 2.48
N ILE A 149 -8.10 -3.73 3.13
CA ILE A 149 -6.80 -3.64 2.44
C ILE A 149 -6.64 -4.80 1.46
N ASN A 150 -6.82 -6.04 1.90
CA ASN A 150 -6.65 -7.19 1.02
C ASN A 150 -7.64 -7.16 -0.15
N ARG A 151 -8.91 -6.80 0.11
CA ARG A 151 -9.93 -6.69 -0.92
C ARG A 151 -9.58 -5.64 -1.97
N ILE A 152 -9.22 -4.41 -1.57
CA ILE A 152 -8.92 -3.35 -2.54
C ILE A 152 -7.66 -3.71 -3.34
N MET A 153 -6.68 -4.34 -2.71
CA MET A 153 -5.47 -4.80 -3.38
C MET A 153 -5.77 -5.88 -4.41
N LEU A 154 -6.63 -6.85 -4.07
CA LEU A 154 -7.07 -7.88 -5.00
C LEU A 154 -7.87 -7.29 -6.17
N ILE A 155 -8.75 -6.32 -5.92
CA ILE A 155 -9.50 -5.64 -6.98
C ILE A 155 -8.56 -4.84 -7.87
N MET A 156 -7.65 -4.05 -7.30
CA MET A 156 -6.69 -3.24 -8.06
C MET A 156 -5.74 -4.11 -8.88
N CYS A 157 -5.20 -5.18 -8.30
CA CYS A 157 -4.38 -6.14 -9.04
C CYS A 157 -5.22 -6.88 -10.10
N GLY A 158 -6.43 -7.29 -9.76
CA GLY A 158 -7.36 -7.98 -10.64
C GLY A 158 -7.92 -7.11 -11.76
N LEU A 159 -7.82 -5.78 -11.68
CA LEU A 159 -8.10 -4.86 -12.80
C LEU A 159 -6.83 -4.54 -13.59
N LEU A 160 -5.72 -4.28 -12.89
CA LEU A 160 -4.45 -3.93 -13.49
C LEU A 160 -3.88 -5.06 -14.36
N VAL A 161 -3.90 -6.30 -13.86
CA VAL A 161 -3.36 -7.47 -14.56
C VAL A 161 -4.12 -7.76 -15.85
N PRO A 162 -5.46 -7.92 -15.86
CA PRO A 162 -6.21 -8.09 -17.10
C PRO A 162 -6.12 -6.87 -18.01
N GLY A 163 -6.07 -5.65 -17.45
CA GLY A 163 -5.85 -4.44 -18.23
C GLY A 163 -4.55 -4.51 -19.03
N ILE A 164 -3.43 -4.86 -18.38
CA ILE A 164 -2.13 -5.03 -19.05
C ILE A 164 -2.21 -6.15 -20.10
N LEU A 165 -2.86 -7.27 -19.79
CA LEU A 165 -3.00 -8.38 -20.73
C LEU A 165 -3.84 -8.00 -21.96
N LEU A 166 -4.88 -7.19 -21.81
CA LEU A 166 -5.67 -6.67 -22.93
C LEU A 166 -4.84 -5.74 -23.80
N PHE A 167 -4.08 -4.82 -23.21
CA PHE A 167 -3.18 -3.95 -23.96
C PHE A 167 -2.19 -4.75 -24.82
N ILE A 168 -1.65 -5.84 -24.29
CA ILE A 168 -0.71 -6.70 -25.00
C ILE A 168 -1.42 -7.56 -26.05
N ALA A 169 -2.58 -8.13 -25.73
CA ALA A 169 -3.33 -8.99 -26.65
C ALA A 169 -3.87 -8.23 -27.88
N TYR A 170 -4.17 -6.94 -27.73
CA TYR A 170 -4.66 -6.07 -28.79
C TYR A 170 -3.59 -5.15 -29.39
N ASP A 171 -2.32 -5.33 -29.01
CA ASP A 171 -1.18 -4.52 -29.47
C ASP A 171 -1.43 -3.01 -29.35
N ILE A 172 -2.03 -2.60 -28.23
CA ILE A 172 -2.36 -1.20 -27.99
C ILE A 172 -1.06 -0.45 -27.66
N GLU A 173 -0.71 0.52 -28.51
CA GLU A 173 0.40 1.44 -28.27
C GLU A 173 0.18 2.26 -26.99
N ALA A 174 0.72 1.77 -25.88
CA ALA A 174 0.58 2.40 -24.58
C ALA A 174 1.52 3.60 -24.38
N GLU A 175 2.51 3.81 -25.26
CA GLU A 175 3.55 4.83 -25.11
C GLU A 175 2.99 6.26 -24.95
N PRO A 176 2.02 6.73 -25.74
CA PRO A 176 1.43 8.06 -25.55
C PRO A 176 0.70 8.18 -24.20
N ILE A 177 -0.01 7.12 -23.79
CA ILE A 177 -0.76 7.07 -22.53
C ILE A 177 0.20 7.09 -21.35
N ILE A 178 1.24 6.25 -21.37
CA ILE A 178 2.27 6.17 -20.33
C ILE A 178 3.00 7.52 -20.20
N THR A 179 3.32 8.17 -21.32
CA THR A 179 3.99 9.47 -21.33
C THR A 179 3.11 10.55 -20.70
N ALA A 180 1.83 10.61 -21.08
CA ALA A 180 0.87 11.53 -20.49
C ALA A 180 0.70 11.28 -18.98
N LEU A 181 0.56 10.02 -18.56
CA LEU A 181 0.43 9.63 -17.16
C LEU A 181 1.68 9.99 -16.33
N LYS A 182 2.89 9.81 -16.87
CA LYS A 182 4.14 10.20 -16.21
C LYS A 182 4.18 11.70 -15.93
N TRP A 183 3.89 12.52 -16.93
CA TRP A 183 3.87 13.98 -16.78
C TRP A 183 2.77 14.44 -15.82
N LEU A 184 1.59 13.83 -15.89
CA LEU A 184 0.50 14.09 -14.97
C LEU A 184 0.90 13.75 -13.52
N ALA A 185 1.54 12.59 -13.29
CA ALA A 185 1.99 12.18 -11.97
C ALA A 185 3.04 13.15 -11.39
N ILE A 186 4.01 13.58 -12.19
CA ILE A 186 5.01 14.58 -11.78
C ILE A 186 4.33 15.91 -11.41
N ALA A 187 3.39 16.37 -12.24
CA ALA A 187 2.64 17.59 -11.99
C ALA A 187 1.82 17.49 -10.69
N LEU A 188 1.11 16.37 -10.47
CA LEU A 188 0.34 16.12 -9.26
C LEU A 188 1.23 16.02 -8.01
N MET A 189 2.40 15.39 -8.10
CA MET A 189 3.38 15.36 -7.00
C MET A 189 3.89 16.77 -6.67
N ALA A 190 4.20 17.58 -7.68
CA ALA A 190 4.63 18.97 -7.48
C ALA A 190 3.53 19.81 -6.82
N VAL A 191 2.28 19.70 -7.30
CA VAL A 191 1.12 20.39 -6.73
C VAL A 191 0.86 19.94 -5.30
N SER A 192 0.90 18.64 -5.02
CA SER A 192 0.72 18.07 -3.67
C SER A 192 1.79 18.57 -2.70
N THR A 193 3.05 18.58 -3.13
CA THR A 193 4.18 19.09 -2.33
C THR A 193 4.01 20.58 -2.03
N LEU A 194 3.67 21.39 -3.04
CA LEU A 194 3.44 22.83 -2.87
C LEU A 194 2.22 23.13 -1.99
N ALA A 195 1.15 22.35 -2.11
CA ALA A 195 -0.04 22.48 -1.27
C ALA A 195 0.26 22.10 0.18
N GLY A 196 1.05 21.04 0.40
CA GLY A 196 1.54 20.62 1.72
C GLY A 196 2.38 21.70 2.40
N ILE A 197 3.35 22.28 1.68
CA ILE A 197 4.19 23.39 2.17
C ILE A 197 3.34 24.61 2.52
N ARG A 198 2.35 24.96 1.67
CA ARG A 198 1.44 26.10 1.93
C ARG A 198 0.54 25.88 3.15
N ARG A 199 0.09 24.65 3.40
CA ARG A 199 -0.70 24.34 4.60
C ARG A 199 0.14 24.38 5.87
N GLN A 200 1.37 23.86 5.84
CA GLN A 200 2.30 23.96 6.98
C GLN A 200 2.63 25.41 7.35
N LYS A 201 2.77 26.31 6.37
CA LYS A 201 2.98 27.74 6.63
C LYS A 201 1.76 28.48 7.20
N LYS A 202 0.56 27.87 7.16
CA LYS A 202 -0.70 28.46 7.65
C LYS A 202 -1.16 27.88 8.98
N SER A 203 -0.48 26.88 9.52
CA SER A 203 -0.71 26.38 10.88
C SER A 203 0.18 27.19 11.83
N PRO A 204 -0.40 28.00 12.75
CA PRO A 204 0.36 28.76 13.74
C PRO A 204 1.08 27.86 14.75
#